data_AF-W2ZFY0-F1
#
_entry.id   AF-W2ZFY0-F1
#
_cell.length_a   1.000
_cell.length_b   1.000
_cell.length_c   1.000
_cell.angle_alpha   90.00
_cell.angle_beta   90.00
_cell.angle_gamma   90.00
#
_symmetry.space_group_name_H-M   'P 1'
#
loop_
_entity.id
_entity.type
_entity.pdbx_description
1 polymer ?
#
loop_
_entity_poly.entity_id
_entity_poly.type
_entity_poly.pdbx_seq_one_letter_code
_entity_poly.pdbx_strand_id
1 'polypeptide(L)'
;MYENGKYASKKLNATYLKAQKAYRENVDAAMCSDNPKGIFSMYQSMMLLAASVIPHKSPQNDALVEFQSCSKGLDTSKFGKSYKDTFYKPELNHADTVFLTSDGWLQDSQKPAKWFECLLQTNKSTE
;
A
#
# COMPACT_ATOMS: atom_id res chain seq x y z
N MET A 1 14.26 -5.86 -4.06
CA MET A 1 15.24 -6.56 -3.18
C MET A 1 14.50 -6.98 -1.93
N TYR A 2 14.59 -8.24 -1.51
CA TYR A 2 13.87 -8.74 -0.33
C TYR A 2 14.80 -8.80 0.89
N GLU A 3 14.25 -8.53 2.07
CA GLU A 3 14.92 -8.83 3.33
C GLU A 3 15.36 -10.31 3.34
N ASN A 4 16.60 -10.57 3.72
CA ASN A 4 17.23 -11.89 3.68
C ASN A 4 17.29 -12.54 2.28
N GLY A 5 17.04 -11.79 1.20
CA GLY A 5 17.16 -12.27 -0.17
C GLY A 5 18.61 -12.36 -0.65
N LYS A 6 18.82 -12.97 -1.82
CA LYS A 6 20.14 -13.16 -2.46
C LYS A 6 21.02 -11.91 -2.49
N TYR A 7 20.41 -10.74 -2.65
CA TYR A 7 21.13 -9.48 -2.77
C TYR A 7 21.31 -8.75 -1.42
N ALA A 8 20.66 -9.19 -0.34
CA ALA A 8 20.64 -8.50 0.94
C ALA A 8 21.80 -8.94 1.86
N SER A 9 22.82 -8.10 1.98
CA SER A 9 23.93 -8.32 2.92
C SER A 9 23.46 -8.25 4.37
N LYS A 10 24.23 -8.83 5.29
CA LYS A 10 23.97 -8.75 6.75
C LYS A 10 23.83 -7.28 7.22
N LYS A 11 24.71 -6.40 6.71
CA LYS A 11 24.66 -4.96 7.01
C LYS A 11 23.36 -4.34 6.51
N LEU A 12 22.92 -4.67 5.30
CA LEU A 12 21.69 -4.12 4.74
C LEU A 12 20.46 -4.59 5.52
N ASN A 13 20.37 -5.87 5.88
CA ASN A 13 19.27 -6.37 6.72
C ASN A 13 19.25 -5.66 8.08
N ALA A 14 20.42 -5.47 8.72
CA ALA A 14 20.49 -4.73 9.98
C ALA A 14 20.02 -3.27 9.84
N THR A 15 20.40 -2.58 8.76
CA THR A 15 19.89 -1.23 8.47
C THR A 15 18.40 -1.24 8.17
N TYR A 16 17.90 -2.23 7.44
CA TYR A 16 16.48 -2.37 7.12
C TYR A 16 15.63 -2.62 8.36
N LEU A 17 16.10 -3.39 9.34
CA LEU A 17 15.44 -3.56 10.63
C LEU A 17 15.33 -2.24 11.42
N LYS A 18 16.37 -1.40 11.38
CA LYS A 18 16.31 -0.05 11.97
C LYS A 18 15.30 0.85 11.25
N ALA A 19 15.24 0.78 9.91
CA ALA A 19 14.26 1.50 9.13
C ALA A 19 12.82 1.05 9.44
N GLN A 20 12.57 -0.25 9.57
CA GLN A 20 11.28 -0.80 10.00
C GLN A 20 10.88 -0.29 11.40
N LYS A 21 11.83 -0.19 12.33
CA LYS A 21 11.59 0.39 13.67
C LYS A 21 11.19 1.86 13.58
N ALA A 22 11.88 2.67 12.77
CA ALA A 22 11.52 4.06 12.59
C ALA A 22 10.13 4.18 11.93
N TYR A 23 9.86 3.37 10.90
CA TYR A 23 8.58 3.36 10.20
C TYR A 23 7.41 3.05 11.14
N ARG A 24 7.47 1.96 11.90
CA ARG A 24 6.38 1.57 12.82
C ARG A 24 6.14 2.57 13.97
N GLU A 25 7.16 3.34 14.35
CA GLU A 25 7.11 4.28 15.48
C GLU A 25 6.68 5.69 15.07
N ASN A 26 6.69 6.01 13.76
CA ASN A 26 6.43 7.37 13.26
C ASN A 26 5.38 7.41 12.14
N VAL A 27 4.70 6.29 11.86
CA VAL A 27 3.65 6.23 10.85
C VAL A 27 2.33 5.88 11.52
N ASP A 28 1.45 6.89 11.53
CA ASP A 28 0.13 6.79 12.14
C ASP A 28 -0.91 6.19 11.17
N ALA A 29 -0.67 6.29 9.86
CA ALA A 29 -1.57 5.80 8.82
C ALA A 29 -0.80 5.32 7.57
N ALA A 30 -1.31 4.29 6.90
CA ALA A 30 -0.70 3.78 5.67
C ALA A 30 -1.73 3.19 4.72
N MET A 31 -1.54 3.40 3.42
CA MET A 31 -2.29 2.74 2.35
C MET A 31 -1.40 1.69 1.69
N CYS A 32 -1.75 0.41 1.87
CA CYS A 32 -1.04 -0.70 1.26
C CYS A 32 -2.03 -1.61 0.53
N SER A 33 -2.06 -1.56 -0.80
CA SER A 33 -3.03 -2.31 -1.60
C SER A 33 -2.60 -3.77 -1.82
N ASP A 34 -3.59 -4.63 -2.09
CA ASP A 34 -3.40 -6.04 -2.43
C ASP A 34 -3.98 -6.43 -3.80
N ASN A 35 -4.36 -5.47 -4.65
CA ASN A 35 -5.00 -5.75 -5.93
C ASN A 35 -4.41 -4.97 -7.13
N PRO A 36 -3.81 -5.64 -8.13
CA PRO A 36 -3.17 -4.97 -9.26
C PRO A 36 -4.14 -4.41 -10.30
N LYS A 37 -5.43 -4.77 -10.24
CA LYS A 37 -6.44 -4.31 -11.19
C LYS A 37 -6.83 -2.86 -10.90
N GLY A 38 -7.07 -2.54 -9.62
CA GLY A 38 -7.47 -1.22 -9.19
C GLY A 38 -8.74 -0.69 -9.83
N ILE A 39 -8.79 0.63 -9.99
CA ILE A 39 -9.90 1.37 -10.60
C ILE A 39 -9.79 1.29 -12.13
N PHE A 40 -10.94 1.30 -12.80
CA PHE A 40 -10.97 1.40 -14.26
C PHE A 40 -10.49 2.79 -14.71
N SER A 41 -9.31 2.82 -15.33
CA SER A 41 -8.64 4.04 -15.79
C SER A 41 -7.67 3.73 -16.94
N MET A 42 -7.08 4.76 -17.52
CA MET A 42 -6.03 4.62 -18.54
C MET A 42 -4.76 3.91 -18.03
N TYR A 43 -4.54 3.82 -16.72
CA TYR A 43 -3.37 3.15 -16.12
C TYR A 43 -3.57 1.64 -15.94
N GLN A 44 -4.81 1.15 -15.94
CA GLN A 44 -5.13 -0.24 -15.60
C GLN A 44 -4.40 -1.25 -16.50
N SER A 45 -4.35 -1.01 -17.82
CA SER A 45 -3.70 -1.93 -18.77
C SER A 45 -2.20 -2.08 -18.50
N MET A 46 -1.52 -0.95 -18.24
CA MET A 46 -0.09 -0.94 -17.92
C MET A 46 0.19 -1.60 -16.57
N MET A 47 -0.65 -1.35 -15.56
CA MET A 47 -0.52 -1.97 -14.24
C MET A 47 -0.74 -3.49 -14.31
N LEU A 48 -1.74 -3.97 -15.03
CA LEU A 48 -1.95 -5.41 -15.23
C LEU A 48 -0.78 -6.07 -15.97
N LEU A 49 -0.18 -5.39 -16.95
CA LEU A 49 1.04 -5.87 -17.61
C LEU A 49 2.22 -5.91 -16.64
N ALA A 50 2.43 -4.85 -15.84
CA ALA A 50 3.50 -4.82 -14.84
C ALA A 50 3.35 -5.95 -13.81
N ALA A 51 2.13 -6.18 -13.33
CA ALA A 51 1.81 -7.26 -12.40
C ALA A 51 2.10 -8.66 -12.97
N SER A 52 2.02 -8.86 -14.29
CA SER A 52 2.27 -10.15 -14.92
C SER A 52 3.74 -10.42 -15.24
N VAL A 53 4.55 -9.38 -15.45
CA VAL A 53 5.97 -9.52 -15.82
C VAL A 53 6.92 -9.34 -14.64
N ILE A 54 6.52 -8.59 -13.61
CA ILE A 54 7.33 -8.42 -12.40
C ILE A 54 7.27 -9.72 -11.59
N PRO A 55 8.41 -10.29 -11.15
CA PRO A 55 8.46 -11.54 -10.41
C PRO A 55 8.07 -11.34 -8.94
N HIS A 56 6.81 -11.00 -8.73
CA HIS A 56 6.18 -10.98 -7.41
C HIS A 56 6.22 -12.39 -6.80
N LYS A 57 6.38 -12.46 -5.48
CA LYS A 57 6.27 -13.68 -4.67
C LYS A 57 4.83 -13.97 -4.24
N SER A 58 3.92 -13.02 -4.39
CA SER A 58 2.52 -13.08 -3.98
C SER A 58 1.59 -12.43 -5.02
N PRO A 59 0.36 -12.95 -5.21
CA PRO A 59 -0.65 -12.26 -6.01
C PRO A 59 -1.19 -10.99 -5.33
N GLN A 60 -0.89 -10.79 -4.04
CA GLN A 60 -1.31 -9.60 -3.28
C GLN A 60 -0.32 -8.46 -3.52
N ASN A 61 -0.56 -7.67 -4.57
CA ASN A 61 0.27 -6.54 -4.94
C ASN A 61 -0.57 -5.45 -5.62
N ASP A 62 -0.05 -4.24 -5.68
CA ASP A 62 -0.67 -3.10 -6.35
C ASP A 62 -0.22 -2.97 -7.82
N ALA A 63 0.25 -4.06 -8.42
CA ALA A 63 1.02 -4.17 -9.67
C ALA A 63 2.54 -3.97 -9.54
N LEU A 64 3.01 -3.07 -8.67
CA LEU A 64 4.46 -2.76 -8.56
C LEU A 64 5.06 -3.19 -7.23
N VAL A 65 4.27 -3.13 -6.15
CA VAL A 65 4.69 -3.40 -4.78
C VAL A 65 3.73 -4.41 -4.16
N GLU A 66 4.29 -5.44 -3.53
CA GLU A 66 3.50 -6.42 -2.79
C GLU A 66 2.96 -5.83 -1.48
N PHE A 67 1.76 -6.26 -1.08
CA PHE A 67 1.15 -5.85 0.18
C PHE A 67 2.11 -6.04 1.36
N GLN A 68 2.75 -7.22 1.45
CA GLN A 68 3.72 -7.56 2.50
C GLN A 68 4.98 -6.69 2.47
N SER A 69 5.35 -6.15 1.30
CA SER A 69 6.47 -5.22 1.18
C SER A 69 6.09 -3.82 1.66
N CYS A 70 4.86 -3.37 1.36
CA CYS A 70 4.36 -2.07 1.81
C CYS A 70 4.12 -2.06 3.33
N SER A 71 3.43 -3.09 3.86
CA SER A 71 3.04 -3.16 5.26
C SER A 71 4.16 -3.61 6.21
N LYS A 72 5.40 -3.72 5.71
CA LYS A 72 6.50 -4.33 6.47
C LYS A 72 6.84 -3.51 7.70
N GLY A 73 6.80 -4.16 8.87
CA GLY A 73 7.04 -3.51 10.16
C GLY A 73 5.77 -2.94 10.81
N LEU A 74 4.64 -2.92 10.09
CA LEU A 74 3.33 -2.57 10.63
C LEU A 74 2.54 -3.82 11.01
N ASP A 75 1.58 -3.66 11.92
CA ASP A 75 0.66 -4.72 12.32
C ASP A 75 -0.43 -4.89 11.25
N THR A 76 -0.31 -5.96 10.44
CA THR A 76 -1.24 -6.24 9.35
C THR A 76 -2.66 -6.55 9.81
N SER A 77 -2.88 -6.89 11.09
CA SER A 77 -4.22 -7.12 11.63
C SER A 77 -5.04 -5.83 11.77
N LYS A 78 -4.38 -4.68 11.76
CA LYS A 78 -5.03 -3.35 11.79
C LYS A 78 -5.52 -2.89 10.43
N PHE A 79 -5.12 -3.58 9.36
CA PHE A 79 -5.45 -3.17 8.00
C PHE A 79 -6.87 -3.58 7.61
N GLY A 80 -7.70 -2.62 7.20
CA GLY A 80 -9.07 -2.84 6.78
C GLY A 80 -9.37 -2.36 5.35
N LYS A 81 -10.53 -2.73 4.81
CA LYS A 81 -10.93 -2.43 3.42
C LYS A 81 -11.81 -1.18 3.29
N SER A 82 -12.11 -0.48 4.38
CA SER A 82 -12.86 0.77 4.33
C SER A 82 -11.91 1.96 4.16
N TYR A 83 -12.32 2.95 3.36
CA TYR A 83 -11.61 4.24 3.29
C TYR A 83 -11.60 4.99 4.63
N LYS A 84 -12.32 4.52 5.65
CA LYS A 84 -12.27 5.04 7.02
C LYS A 84 -11.18 4.39 7.88
N ASP A 85 -10.57 3.31 7.42
CA ASP A 85 -9.53 2.60 8.17
C ASP A 85 -8.21 3.35 8.09
N THR A 86 -7.61 3.66 9.25
CA THR A 86 -6.33 4.38 9.32
C THR A 86 -5.21 3.63 8.61
N PHE A 87 -5.18 2.31 8.79
CA PHE A 87 -4.37 1.39 8.00
C PHE A 87 -5.27 0.78 6.93
N TYR A 88 -5.17 1.27 5.72
CA TYR A 88 -6.07 0.93 4.63
C TYR A 88 -5.42 -0.10 3.72
N LYS A 89 -6.11 -1.21 3.51
CA LYS A 89 -5.80 -2.26 2.53
C LYS A 89 -6.79 -2.22 1.38
N PRO A 90 -6.64 -1.24 0.47
CA PRO A 90 -7.53 -1.11 -0.67
C PRO A 90 -7.35 -2.19 -1.72
N GLU A 91 -8.28 -2.19 -2.68
CA GLU A 91 -8.19 -2.90 -3.96
C GLU A 91 -7.87 -1.91 -5.09
N LEU A 92 -6.68 -1.33 -5.02
CA LEU A 92 -6.17 -0.24 -5.85
C LEU A 92 -4.85 -0.62 -6.53
N ASN A 93 -4.66 -0.26 -7.80
CA ASN A 93 -3.34 -0.43 -8.42
C ASN A 93 -2.41 0.72 -7.98
N HIS A 94 -1.13 0.65 -8.32
CA HIS A 94 -0.11 1.58 -7.84
C HIS A 94 -0.36 3.02 -8.31
N ALA A 95 -0.97 3.22 -9.48
CA ALA A 95 -1.32 4.56 -9.94
C ALA A 95 -2.47 5.16 -9.11
N ASP A 96 -3.42 4.33 -8.70
CA ASP A 96 -4.53 4.78 -7.85
C ASP A 96 -4.06 5.17 -6.45
N THR A 97 -3.08 4.44 -5.87
CA THR A 97 -2.56 4.72 -4.52
C THR A 97 -1.75 6.01 -4.43
N VAL A 98 -1.28 6.53 -5.57
CA VAL A 98 -0.60 7.84 -5.67
C VAL A 98 -1.50 8.93 -6.27
N PHE A 99 -2.83 8.73 -6.24
CA PHE A 99 -3.83 9.72 -6.65
C PHE A 99 -3.75 10.16 -8.11
N LEU A 100 -3.24 9.30 -9.01
CA LEU A 100 -3.29 9.56 -10.46
C LEU A 100 -4.67 9.22 -11.06
N THR A 101 -5.58 8.69 -10.25
CA THR A 101 -6.96 8.39 -10.60
C THR A 101 -7.92 8.97 -9.56
N SER A 102 -9.22 8.87 -9.83
CA SER A 102 -10.28 9.32 -8.92
C SER A 102 -10.78 8.17 -8.05
N ASP A 103 -11.60 8.48 -7.05
CA ASP A 103 -12.33 7.45 -6.30
C ASP A 103 -13.22 6.59 -7.22
N GLY A 104 -13.22 5.29 -6.93
CA GLY A 104 -14.14 4.31 -7.46
C GLY A 104 -15.55 4.53 -6.92
N TRP A 105 -16.53 4.27 -7.78
CA TRP A 105 -17.93 4.56 -7.49
C TRP A 105 -18.56 3.55 -6.52
N LEU A 106 -18.20 2.27 -6.64
CA LEU A 106 -18.98 1.16 -6.06
C LEU A 106 -18.46 0.67 -4.70
N GLN A 107 -17.15 0.59 -4.51
CA GLN A 107 -16.56 -0.11 -3.37
C GLN A 107 -15.79 0.84 -2.46
N ASP A 108 -15.88 0.62 -1.16
CA ASP A 108 -15.10 1.35 -0.15
C ASP A 108 -13.60 1.06 -0.24
N SER A 109 -13.21 -0.10 -0.77
CA SER A 109 -11.82 -0.50 -1.03
C SER A 109 -11.19 0.24 -2.21
N GLN A 110 -11.93 1.12 -2.89
CA GLN A 110 -11.48 1.83 -4.08
C GLN A 110 -11.62 3.34 -3.94
N LYS A 111 -11.38 3.91 -2.75
CA LYS A 111 -11.58 5.35 -2.52
C LYS A 111 -10.32 6.01 -1.93
N PRO A 112 -9.23 6.12 -2.71
CA PRO A 112 -7.97 6.66 -2.21
C PRO A 112 -8.10 8.12 -1.75
N ALA A 113 -8.80 8.98 -2.50
CA ALA A 113 -8.92 10.40 -2.18
C ALA A 113 -9.74 10.59 -0.90
N LYS A 114 -10.91 9.93 -0.79
CA LYS A 114 -11.71 9.96 0.45
C LYS A 114 -10.97 9.42 1.67
N TRP A 115 -10.15 8.37 1.51
CA TRP A 115 -9.32 7.89 2.62
C TRP A 115 -8.41 9.01 3.14
N PHE A 116 -7.73 9.70 2.23
CA PHE A 116 -6.85 10.80 2.60
C PHE A 116 -7.61 11.97 3.23
N GLU A 117 -8.78 12.34 2.69
CA GLU A 117 -9.65 13.37 3.27
C GLU A 117 -10.12 13.00 4.69
N CYS A 118 -10.57 11.75 4.90
CA CYS A 118 -11.00 11.26 6.21
C CYS A 118 -9.86 11.26 7.23
N LEU A 119 -8.65 10.89 6.82
CA LEU A 119 -7.48 10.97 7.69
C LEU A 119 -7.20 12.41 8.16
N LEU A 120 -7.23 13.37 7.23
CA LEU A 120 -6.98 14.77 7.55
C LEU A 120 -8.05 15.37 8.47
N GLN A 121 -9.30 14.95 8.32
CA GLN A 121 -10.40 15.39 9.19
C GLN A 121 -10.32 14.77 10.60
N THR A 122 -9.91 13.51 10.69
CA THR A 122 -9.74 12.81 11.97
C THR A 122 -8.64 13.47 12.79
N ASN A 123 -7.50 13.80 12.17
CA ASN A 123 -6.38 14.45 12.86
C ASN A 123 -6.71 15.87 13.34
N LYS A 124 -7.55 16.61 12.61
CA LYS A 124 -8.05 17.93 13.07
C LYS A 124 -8.97 17.85 14.28
N SER A 125 -9.59 16.69 14.55
CA SER A 125 -10.50 16.51 15.68
C SER A 125 -9.78 16.11 16.97
N THR A 126 -8.47 15.83 16.89
CA THR A 126 -7.62 15.42 18.01
C THR A 126 -6.65 16.49 18.49
N GLU A 127 -6.63 17.66 17.82
CA GLU A 127 -5.92 18.88 18.23
C GLU A 127 -6.90 19.87 18.91
#